data_AF-A0A5C8LFS4-F1
#
_entry.id   AF-A0A5C8LFS4-F1
#
_cell.length_a   1.000
_cell.length_b   1.000
_cell.length_c   1.000
_cell.angle_alpha   90.00
_cell.angle_beta   90.00
_cell.angle_gamma   90.00
#
_symmetry.space_group_name_H-M   'P 1'
#
loop_
_entity.id
_entity.type
_entity.pdbx_description
1 polymer ?
#
loop_
_entity_poly.entity_id
_entity_poly.type
_entity_poly.pdbx_seq_one_letter_code
_entity_poly.pdbx_strand_id
1 'polypeptide(L)'
;MKWLMLIHVLSAIIGVGPTFFGHVLVRNNQTLEQLRHSMKLARMLDFFPKIGGSIAVLSGILLITLNNYGSYTQLWLLGSLILYVLIQIVVIGFVAPAQKRVAQWVFDETNLSKIELPQEQRANLTRANAMLYAASAMGVVLFVFMIIKP
;
A
#
# COMPACT_ATOMS: atom_id res chain seq x y z
N MET A 1 22.85 2.52 -15.40
CA MET A 1 21.80 1.47 -15.45
C MET A 1 21.64 0.69 -14.16
N LYS A 2 22.68 0.04 -13.62
CA LYS A 2 22.58 -0.73 -12.36
C LYS A 2 22.05 0.11 -11.18
N TRP A 3 22.49 1.36 -11.07
CA TRP A 3 22.02 2.31 -10.06
C TRP A 3 20.55 2.70 -10.20
N LEU A 4 20.08 2.95 -11.44
CA LEU A 4 18.67 3.27 -11.69
C LEU A 4 17.76 2.09 -11.34
N MET A 5 18.18 0.87 -11.68
CA MET A 5 17.47 -0.36 -11.30
C MET A 5 17.45 -0.57 -9.79
N LEU A 6 18.58 -0.33 -9.11
CA LEU A 6 18.65 -0.38 -7.66
C LEU A 6 17.68 0.62 -7.01
N ILE A 7 17.69 1.87 -7.47
CA ILE A 7 16.75 2.90 -6.99
C ILE A 7 15.31 2.45 -7.24
N HIS A 8 14.99 1.94 -8.43
CA HIS A 8 13.65 1.47 -8.76
C HIS A 8 13.16 0.36 -7.80
N VAL A 9 13.96 -0.70 -7.63
CA VAL A 9 13.60 -1.85 -6.79
C VAL A 9 13.49 -1.44 -5.31
N LEU A 10 14.48 -0.70 -4.79
CA LEU A 10 14.42 -0.22 -3.40
C LEU A 10 13.21 0.70 -3.15
N SER A 11 12.93 1.61 -4.09
CA SER A 11 11.76 2.51 -3.98
C SER A 11 10.45 1.73 -3.98
N ALA A 12 10.35 0.67 -4.80
CA ALA A 12 9.19 -0.21 -4.82
C ALA A 12 9.02 -0.97 -3.50
N ILE A 13 10.11 -1.54 -2.96
CA ILE A 13 10.11 -2.23 -1.66
C ILE A 13 9.67 -1.29 -0.53
N ILE A 14 10.28 -0.11 -0.46
CA ILE A 14 9.96 0.90 0.57
C ILE A 14 8.53 1.40 0.41
N GLY A 15 8.07 1.63 -0.82
CA GLY A 15 6.72 2.11 -1.09
C GLY A 15 5.62 1.09 -0.78
N VAL A 16 5.83 -0.20 -1.12
CA VAL A 16 4.84 -1.27 -0.90
C VAL A 16 4.93 -1.85 0.51
N GLY A 17 6.08 -1.76 1.17
CA GLY A 17 6.37 -2.28 2.51
C GLY A 17 5.26 -2.06 3.56
N PRO A 18 4.70 -0.85 3.70
CA PRO A 18 3.61 -0.58 4.65
C PRO A 18 2.37 -1.46 4.50
N THR A 19 2.08 -1.96 3.30
CA THR A 19 0.90 -2.83 3.09
C THR A 19 0.98 -4.10 3.95
N PHE A 20 2.19 -4.62 4.16
CA PHE A 20 2.46 -5.79 5.02
C PHE A 20 2.25 -5.52 6.51
N PHE A 21 2.17 -4.25 6.93
CA PHE A 21 1.95 -3.88 8.32
C PHE A 21 0.55 -3.32 8.56
N GLY A 22 -0.09 -2.73 7.55
CA GLY A 22 -1.39 -2.06 7.70
C GLY A 22 -2.46 -2.95 8.34
N HIS A 23 -2.51 -4.23 7.96
CA HIS A 23 -3.48 -5.19 8.48
C HIS A 23 -3.21 -5.64 9.92
N VAL A 24 -1.94 -5.57 10.37
CA VAL A 24 -1.54 -5.84 11.75
C VAL A 24 -1.83 -4.63 12.63
N LEU A 25 -1.56 -3.44 12.08
CA LEU A 25 -1.67 -2.17 12.78
C LEU A 25 -3.12 -1.79 13.02
N VAL A 26 -3.99 -1.90 12.00
CA VAL A 26 -5.41 -1.54 12.06
C VAL A 26 -6.26 -2.80 11.92
N ARG A 27 -6.54 -3.47 13.03
CA ARG A 27 -7.22 -4.78 13.10
C ARG A 27 -8.55 -4.71 13.84
N ASN A 28 -9.47 -5.63 13.53
CA ASN A 28 -10.84 -5.61 14.04
C ASN A 28 -10.99 -5.80 15.55
N ASN A 29 -10.02 -6.42 16.23
CA ASN A 29 -10.11 -6.76 17.65
C ASN A 29 -9.44 -5.72 18.57
N GLN A 30 -9.43 -4.45 18.17
CA GLN A 30 -8.85 -3.36 18.95
C GLN A 30 -9.91 -2.64 19.76
N THR A 31 -9.55 -2.17 20.95
CA THR A 31 -10.34 -1.15 21.64
C THR A 31 -10.30 0.16 20.86
N LEU A 32 -11.26 1.07 21.07
CA LEU A 32 -11.27 2.37 20.37
C LEU A 32 -10.01 3.20 20.66
N GLU A 33 -9.46 3.12 21.87
CA GLU A 33 -8.21 3.80 22.22
C GLU A 33 -7.01 3.24 21.44
N GLN A 34 -6.88 1.91 21.39
CA GLN A 34 -5.85 1.24 20.60
C GLN A 34 -5.99 1.57 19.12
N LEU A 35 -7.22 1.59 18.61
CA LEU A 35 -7.51 1.93 17.22
C LEU A 35 -7.09 3.38 16.93
N ARG A 36 -7.41 4.35 17.80
CA ARG A 36 -6.93 5.75 17.67
C ARG A 36 -5.42 5.80 17.54
N HIS A 37 -4.70 5.10 18.42
CA HIS A 37 -3.24 5.09 18.36
C HIS A 37 -2.72 4.47 17.05
N SER A 38 -3.23 3.29 16.69
CA SER A 38 -2.90 2.59 15.45
C SER A 38 -3.19 3.40 14.20
N MET A 39 -4.29 4.15 14.15
CA MET A 39 -4.63 4.97 12.99
C MET A 39 -3.72 6.19 12.85
N LYS A 40 -3.17 6.73 13.94
CA LYS A 40 -2.12 7.76 13.87
C LYS A 40 -0.86 7.20 13.23
N LEU A 41 -0.45 6.00 13.65
CA LEU A 41 0.70 5.31 13.06
C LEU A 41 0.45 4.95 11.58
N ALA A 42 -0.74 4.44 11.24
CA ALA A 42 -1.13 4.12 9.87
C ALA A 42 -1.02 5.35 8.94
N ARG A 43 -1.45 6.53 9.42
CA ARG A 43 -1.30 7.79 8.67
C ARG A 43 0.16 8.15 8.39
N MET A 44 1.08 7.85 9.31
CA MET A 44 2.51 8.06 9.06
C MET A 44 3.05 7.10 8.00
N LEU A 45 2.52 5.87 7.97
CA LEU A 45 2.87 4.87 6.96
C LEU A 45 2.38 5.22 5.55
N ASP A 46 1.30 6.00 5.42
CA ASP A 46 0.78 6.45 4.10
C ASP A 46 1.75 7.33 3.30
N PHE A 47 2.80 7.88 3.92
CA PHE A 47 3.81 8.68 3.20
C PHE A 47 4.73 7.82 2.33
N PHE A 48 5.03 6.60 2.77
CA PHE A 48 5.91 5.67 2.07
C PHE A 48 5.40 5.30 0.66
N PRO A 49 4.14 4.85 0.44
CA PRO A 49 3.64 4.53 -0.89
C PRO A 49 3.55 5.77 -1.79
N LYS A 50 3.34 6.97 -1.24
CA LYS A 50 3.32 8.21 -2.02
C LYS A 50 4.71 8.57 -2.54
N ILE A 51 5.72 8.55 -1.66
CA ILE A 51 7.09 8.94 -2.02
C ILE A 51 7.77 7.81 -2.79
N GLY A 52 7.93 6.65 -2.14
CA GLY A 52 8.59 5.48 -2.74
C GLY A 52 7.87 5.01 -4.00
N GLY A 53 6.55 5.13 -4.04
CA GLY A 53 5.80 4.74 -5.22
C GLY A 53 5.85 5.70 -6.39
N SER A 54 5.86 7.01 -6.14
CA SER A 54 6.12 7.97 -7.22
C SER A 54 7.50 7.74 -7.83
N ILE A 55 8.52 7.52 -6.98
CA ILE A 55 9.89 7.23 -7.44
C ILE A 55 9.93 5.91 -8.23
N ALA A 56 9.27 4.85 -7.75
CA ALA A 56 9.22 3.56 -8.43
C ALA A 56 8.57 3.67 -9.82
N VAL A 57 7.44 4.39 -9.95
CA VAL A 57 6.76 4.59 -11.24
C VAL A 57 7.65 5.38 -12.20
N LEU A 58 8.17 6.53 -11.77
CA LEU A 58 9.02 7.39 -12.61
C LEU A 58 10.28 6.67 -13.07
N SER A 59 10.96 5.97 -12.16
CA SER A 59 12.15 5.17 -12.50
C SER A 59 11.82 3.98 -13.39
N GLY A 60 10.64 3.36 -13.23
CA GLY A 60 10.17 2.27 -14.09
C GLY A 60 9.91 2.72 -15.53
N ILE A 61 9.24 3.86 -15.70
CA ILE A 61 9.03 4.48 -17.01
C ILE A 61 10.39 4.83 -17.65
N LEU A 62 11.30 5.43 -16.88
CA LEU A 62 12.63 5.77 -17.37
C LEU A 62 13.45 4.54 -17.78
N LEU A 63 13.31 3.42 -17.07
CA LEU A 63 13.94 2.15 -17.46
C LEU A 63 13.41 1.67 -18.82
N ILE A 64 12.08 1.73 -19.05
CA ILE A 64 11.46 1.36 -20.33
C ILE A 64 12.00 2.21 -21.48
N THR A 65 12.06 3.54 -21.30
CA THR A 65 12.39 4.45 -22.39
C THR A 65 13.88 4.47 -22.73
N LEU A 66 14.75 4.26 -21.75
CA LEU A 66 16.20 4.32 -21.94
C LEU A 66 16.83 3.00 -22.42
N ASN A 67 16.07 1.91 -22.49
CA ASN A 67 16.64 0.58 -22.67
C ASN A 67 15.92 -0.22 -23.76
N ASN A 68 16.68 -0.77 -24.71
CA ASN A 68 16.19 -1.81 -25.63
C ASN A 68 16.19 -3.15 -24.87
N TYR A 69 15.11 -3.40 -24.12
CA TYR A 69 14.88 -4.73 -23.54
C TYR A 69 14.47 -5.72 -24.65
N GLY A 70 14.92 -6.97 -24.53
CA GLY A 70 14.35 -8.05 -25.33
C GLY A 70 12.87 -8.30 -24.97
N SER A 71 12.11 -8.92 -25.87
CA SER A 71 10.66 -9.13 -25.72
C SER A 71 10.25 -9.76 -24.38
N TYR A 72 11.02 -10.74 -23.88
CA TYR A 72 10.74 -11.42 -22.61
C TYR A 72 10.93 -10.52 -21.38
N THR A 73 12.03 -9.75 -21.31
CA THR A 73 12.28 -8.81 -20.19
C THR A 73 11.28 -7.66 -20.21
N GLN A 74 10.81 -7.26 -21.39
CA GLN A 74 9.77 -6.23 -21.54
C GLN A 74 8.42 -6.70 -20.99
N LEU A 75 8.04 -7.97 -21.18
CA LEU A 75 6.83 -8.54 -20.60
C LEU A 75 6.89 -8.56 -19.06
N TRP A 76 8.03 -8.93 -18.48
CA TRP A 76 8.25 -8.91 -17.03
C TRP A 76 8.11 -7.51 -16.45
N LEU A 77 8.71 -6.53 -17.13
CA LEU A 77 8.74 -5.15 -16.68
C LEU A 77 7.37 -4.47 -16.84
N LEU A 78 6.63 -4.78 -17.91
CA LEU A 78 5.25 -4.34 -18.07
C LEU A 78 4.34 -4.99 -17.01
N GLY A 79 4.48 -6.31 -16.78
CA GLY A 79 3.71 -7.03 -15.76
C GLY A 79 3.93 -6.48 -14.35
N SER A 80 5.19 -6.19 -13.98
CA SER A 80 5.50 -5.58 -12.69
C SER A 80 4.95 -4.15 -12.58
N LEU A 81 5.00 -3.34 -13.64
CA LEU A 81 4.42 -2.01 -13.65
C LEU A 81 2.89 -2.05 -13.49
N ILE A 82 2.21 -2.96 -14.20
CA ILE A 82 0.76 -3.14 -14.07
C ILE A 82 0.41 -3.55 -12.64
N LEU A 83 1.10 -4.54 -12.09
CA LEU A 83 0.87 -5.02 -10.74
C LEU A 83 1.11 -3.91 -9.71
N TYR A 84 2.15 -3.09 -9.91
CA TYR A 84 2.44 -1.92 -9.10
C TYR A 84 1.29 -0.91 -9.10
N VAL A 85 0.79 -0.55 -10.29
CA VAL A 85 -0.34 0.39 -10.44
C VAL A 85 -1.60 -0.17 -9.78
N LEU A 86 -1.88 -1.47 -9.93
CA LEU A 86 -3.03 -2.09 -9.27
C LEU A 86 -2.91 -2.04 -7.74
N ILE A 87 -1.73 -2.28 -7.16
CA ILE A 87 -1.50 -2.11 -5.72
C ILE A 87 -1.83 -0.68 -5.30
N GLN A 88 -1.34 0.32 -6.05
CA GLN A 88 -1.61 1.73 -5.75
C GLN A 88 -3.10 2.07 -5.84
N ILE A 89 -3.82 1.53 -6.84
CA ILE A 89 -5.28 1.67 -6.96
C ILE A 89 -5.98 1.08 -5.74
N VAL A 90 -5.59 -0.13 -5.30
CA VAL A 90 -6.17 -0.76 -4.10
C VAL A 90 -5.93 0.10 -2.85
N VAL A 91 -4.68 0.52 -2.63
CA VAL A 91 -4.29 1.25 -1.42
C VAL A 91 -4.86 2.68 -1.41
N ILE A 92 -4.60 3.48 -2.44
CA ILE A 92 -5.02 4.88 -2.50
C ILE A 92 -6.51 5.00 -2.83
N GLY A 93 -7.03 4.16 -3.73
CA GLY A 93 -8.41 4.24 -4.21
C GLY A 93 -9.43 3.60 -3.29
N PHE A 94 -9.07 2.57 -2.52
CA PHE A 94 -10.04 1.84 -1.69
C PHE A 94 -9.70 1.81 -0.21
N VAL A 95 -8.45 1.47 0.15
CA VAL A 95 -8.05 1.37 1.57
C VAL A 95 -8.04 2.75 2.24
N ALA A 96 -7.35 3.73 1.65
CA ALA A 96 -7.19 5.06 2.24
C ALA A 96 -8.53 5.79 2.47
N PRO A 97 -9.52 5.77 1.55
CA PRO A 97 -10.84 6.35 1.81
C PRO A 97 -11.60 5.63 2.92
N ALA A 98 -11.57 4.30 2.94
CA ALA A 98 -12.23 3.51 3.99
C ALA A 98 -11.63 3.80 5.37
N GLN A 99 -10.30 3.83 5.48
CA GLN A 99 -9.61 4.23 6.71
C GLN A 99 -9.90 5.69 7.08
N LYS A 100 -9.97 6.61 6.11
CA LYS A 100 -10.31 8.02 6.39
C LYS A 100 -11.69 8.14 7.04
N ARG A 101 -12.70 7.40 6.57
CA ARG A 101 -14.04 7.40 7.16
C ARG A 101 -14.04 6.88 8.60
N VAL A 102 -13.31 5.78 8.85
CA VAL A 102 -13.16 5.24 10.22
C VAL A 102 -12.43 6.25 11.11
N ALA A 103 -11.36 6.86 10.62
CA ALA A 103 -10.60 7.87 11.37
C ALA A 103 -11.46 9.08 11.72
N GLN A 104 -12.23 9.60 10.75
CA GLN A 104 -13.14 10.74 10.99
C GLN A 104 -14.11 10.45 12.14
N TRP A 105 -14.70 9.25 12.16
CA TRP A 105 -15.62 8.87 13.23
C TRP A 105 -14.89 8.69 14.58
N VAL A 106 -13.76 8.01 14.57
CA VAL A 106 -13.00 7.63 15.79
C VAL A 106 -12.36 8.84 16.49
N PHE A 107 -12.02 9.90 15.73
CA PHE A 107 -11.42 11.14 16.25
C PHE A 107 -12.42 12.29 16.42
N ASP A 108 -13.71 12.07 16.15
CA ASP A 108 -14.76 13.05 16.43
C ASP A 108 -14.94 13.22 17.95
N GLU A 109 -14.97 14.46 18.43
CA GLU A 109 -15.12 14.81 19.84
C GLU A 109 -16.38 14.18 20.48
N THR A 110 -17.46 14.07 19.69
CA THR A 110 -18.74 13.49 20.14
C THR A 110 -18.65 11.97 20.38
N ASN A 111 -17.67 11.30 19.78
CA ASN A 111 -17.48 9.84 19.86
C ASN A 111 -16.34 9.43 20.79
N LEU A 112 -15.67 10.38 21.46
CA LEU A 112 -14.54 10.08 22.34
C LEU A 112 -14.90 9.17 23.51
N SER A 113 -16.11 9.35 24.06
CA SER A 113 -16.66 8.58 25.19
C SER A 113 -17.27 7.23 24.79
N LYS A 114 -17.40 6.94 23.49
CA LYS A 114 -17.90 5.64 23.02
C LYS A 114 -16.84 4.56 23.28
N ILE A 115 -17.32 3.34 23.51
CA ILE A 115 -16.47 2.17 23.80
C ILE A 115 -16.34 1.27 22.56
N GLU A 116 -17.35 1.29 21.68
CA GLU A 116 -17.42 0.41 20.51
C GLU A 116 -17.62 1.18 19.19
N LEU A 117 -17.07 0.61 18.11
CA LEU A 117 -17.35 1.07 16.75
C LEU A 117 -18.77 0.68 16.34
N PRO A 118 -19.54 1.59 15.71
CA PRO A 118 -20.79 1.23 15.08
C PRO A 118 -20.56 0.26 13.92
N GLN A 119 -21.60 -0.49 13.57
CA GLN A 119 -21.53 -1.58 12.59
C GLN A 119 -20.99 -1.12 11.24
N GLU A 120 -21.35 0.08 10.78
CA GLU A 120 -20.89 0.63 9.50
C GLU A 120 -19.37 0.86 9.48
N GLN A 121 -18.81 1.48 10.53
CA GLN A 121 -17.38 1.74 10.65
C GLN A 121 -16.59 0.44 10.82
N ARG A 122 -17.15 -0.54 11.55
CA ARG A 122 -16.56 -1.88 11.66
C ARG A 122 -16.54 -2.63 10.31
N ALA A 123 -17.59 -2.49 9.50
CA ALA A 123 -17.61 -3.05 8.14
C ALA A 123 -16.57 -2.38 7.23
N ASN A 124 -16.46 -1.05 7.28
CA ASN A 124 -15.43 -0.29 6.54
C ASN A 124 -14.01 -0.71 6.95
N LEU A 125 -13.76 -0.90 8.25
CA LEU A 125 -12.48 -1.38 8.76
C LEU A 125 -12.16 -2.78 8.25
N THR A 126 -13.13 -3.71 8.33
CA THR A 126 -12.95 -5.09 7.86
C THR A 126 -12.64 -5.13 6.37
N ARG A 127 -13.35 -4.33 5.56
CA ARG A 127 -13.12 -4.24 4.11
C ARG A 127 -11.74 -3.68 3.79
N ALA A 128 -11.32 -2.61 4.47
CA ALA A 128 -9.99 -2.04 4.31
C ALA A 128 -8.90 -3.07 4.66
N ASN A 129 -9.13 -3.86 5.71
CA ASN A 129 -8.20 -4.88 6.14
C ASN A 129 -8.05 -6.01 5.10
N ALA A 130 -9.17 -6.50 4.55
CA ALA A 130 -9.15 -7.49 3.47
C ALA A 130 -8.42 -6.99 2.21
N MET A 131 -8.62 -5.72 1.85
CA MET A 131 -7.93 -5.09 0.72
C MET A 131 -6.42 -4.92 0.98
N LEU A 132 -6.00 -4.69 2.23
CA LEU A 132 -4.59 -4.66 2.59
C LEU A 132 -3.94 -6.04 2.43
N TYR A 133 -4.62 -7.13 2.81
CA TYR A 133 -4.12 -8.48 2.52
C TYR A 133 -3.97 -8.74 1.03
N ALA A 134 -4.95 -8.32 0.22
CA ALA A 134 -4.85 -8.41 -1.24
C ALA A 134 -3.65 -7.61 -1.79
N ALA A 135 -3.47 -6.37 -1.33
CA ALA A 135 -2.33 -5.53 -1.70
C ALA A 135 -0.98 -6.16 -1.29
N SER A 136 -0.89 -6.74 -0.09
CA SER A 136 0.30 -7.46 0.36
C SER A 136 0.60 -8.68 -0.50
N ALA A 137 -0.41 -9.49 -0.84
CA ALA A 137 -0.24 -10.64 -1.71
C ALA A 137 0.27 -10.23 -3.10
N MET A 138 -0.32 -9.17 -3.68
CA MET A 138 0.18 -8.57 -4.92
C MET A 138 1.60 -8.04 -4.78
N GLY A 139 1.95 -7.45 -3.64
CA GLY A 139 3.30 -7.00 -3.32
C GLY A 139 4.33 -8.13 -3.32
N VAL A 140 3.98 -9.30 -2.79
CA VAL A 140 4.84 -10.49 -2.86
C VAL A 140 5.08 -10.90 -4.30
N VAL A 141 4.01 -11.01 -5.10
CA VAL A 141 4.13 -11.37 -6.54
C VAL A 141 4.98 -10.35 -7.29
N LEU A 142 4.83 -9.05 -6.97
CA LEU A 142 5.63 -7.98 -7.54
C LEU A 142 7.11 -8.15 -7.22
N PHE A 143 7.46 -8.44 -5.96
CA PHE A 143 8.86 -8.64 -5.57
C PHE A 143 9.45 -9.89 -6.22
N VAL A 144 8.68 -10.96 -6.35
CA VAL A 144 9.10 -12.14 -7.13
C VAL A 144 9.44 -11.74 -8.56
N PHE A 145 8.61 -10.92 -9.22
CA PHE A 145 8.86 -10.44 -10.57
C PHE A 145 10.10 -9.55 -10.67
N MET A 146 10.35 -8.72 -9.66
CA MET A 146 11.52 -7.82 -9.64
C MET A 146 12.83 -8.56 -9.35
N ILE A 147 12.81 -9.61 -8.52
CA ILE A 147 14.00 -10.32 -8.06
C ILE A 147 14.39 -11.45 -9.02
N ILE A 148 13.43 -12.26 -9.47
CA ILE A 148 13.68 -13.47 -10.30
C ILE A 148 13.76 -13.11 -11.79
N LYS A 149 13.68 -11.81 -12.16
CA LYS A 149 13.64 -11.41 -13.56
C LYS A 149 14.81 -12.04 -14.37
N PRO A 150 14.55 -12.53 -15.59
CA PRO A 150 15.59 -13.05 -16.48
C PRO A 150 16.47 -11.95 -17.08
#